data_AF-A0A843JN76-F1
#
_entry.id   AF-A0A843JN76-F1
#
_cell.length_a   1.000
_cell.length_b   1.000
_cell.length_c   1.000
_cell.angle_alpha   90.00
_cell.angle_beta   90.00
_cell.angle_gamma   90.00
#
_symmetry.space_group_name_H-M   'P 1'
#
loop_
_entity.id
_entity.type
_entity.pdbx_description
1 polymer ?
#
loop_
_entity_poly.entity_id
_entity_poly.type
_entity_poly.pdbx_seq_one_letter_code
_entity_poly.pdbx_strand_id
1 'polypeptide(L)'
;MKSKEILIKKELFQLSNELGLKYNPNWFNFIWIKKEQETLTEYLSDCKNPIYERYGKTLQERIKNLNKFYNSLDYQSCIKRYGGQVFNKKSISLLKKSMKKITNKEILKILDDLLIRIKKHNPRFNKIALLTETKREDELKILYYRVLRHEWIHILLDENKIRFKNWRYNEGLVIYFEAYLDNILSRLEKPLKREECSFNIECFKKAVYFKRFLGDKPEISRIRGLMRKVN
;
A
#
# COMPACT_ATOMS: atom_id res chain seq x y z
N MET A 1 -21.52 -1.27 -4.95
CA MET A 1 -20.17 -1.77 -4.62
C MET A 1 -19.51 -2.48 -5.81
N LYS A 2 -20.09 -3.57 -6.33
CA LYS A 2 -19.54 -4.32 -7.49
C LYS A 2 -19.18 -3.46 -8.72
N SER A 3 -19.94 -2.40 -9.01
CA SER A 3 -19.68 -1.52 -10.15
C SER A 3 -18.34 -0.77 -10.08
N LYS A 4 -17.90 -0.37 -8.88
CA LYS A 4 -16.64 0.37 -8.70
C LYS A 4 -15.42 -0.53 -8.90
N GLU A 5 -15.46 -1.74 -8.35
CA GLU A 5 -14.40 -2.74 -8.53
C GLU A 5 -14.22 -3.11 -10.02
N ILE A 6 -15.34 -3.27 -10.74
CA ILE A 6 -15.32 -3.55 -12.18
C ILE A 6 -14.63 -2.41 -12.95
N LEU A 7 -14.91 -1.15 -12.58
CA LEU A 7 -14.29 0.01 -13.23
C LEU A 7 -12.77 0.01 -13.02
N ILE A 8 -12.30 -0.14 -11.78
CA ILE A 8 -10.86 -0.19 -11.49
C ILE A 8 -10.20 -1.38 -12.20
N LYS A 9 -10.85 -2.55 -12.23
CA LYS A 9 -10.34 -3.72 -12.97
C LYS A 9 -10.21 -3.45 -14.47
N LYS A 10 -11.12 -2.67 -15.07
CA LYS A 10 -11.02 -2.23 -16.48
C LYS A 10 -9.85 -1.28 -16.69
N GLU A 11 -9.66 -0.30 -15.80
CA GLU A 11 -8.51 0.62 -15.85
C GLU A 11 -7.19 -0.17 -15.78
N LEU A 12 -7.08 -1.13 -14.87
CA LEU A 12 -5.89 -1.98 -14.73
C LEU A 12 -5.69 -2.89 -15.95
N PHE A 13 -6.76 -3.36 -16.58
CA PHE A 13 -6.68 -4.12 -17.83
C PHE A 13 -6.16 -3.24 -18.96
N GLN A 14 -6.67 -2.02 -19.11
CA GLN A 14 -6.18 -1.06 -20.08
C GLN A 14 -4.69 -0.76 -19.85
N LEU A 15 -4.31 -0.40 -18.63
CA LEU A 15 -2.92 -0.13 -18.26
C LEU A 15 -2.02 -1.34 -18.59
N SER A 16 -2.50 -2.56 -18.30
CA SER A 16 -1.74 -3.76 -18.60
C SER A 16 -1.53 -3.97 -20.09
N ASN A 17 -2.54 -3.69 -20.92
CA ASN A 17 -2.44 -3.83 -22.38
C ASN A 17 -1.47 -2.79 -22.96
N GLU A 18 -1.59 -1.53 -22.56
CA GLU A 18 -0.73 -0.43 -23.01
C GLU A 18 0.75 -0.70 -22.67
N LEU A 19 1.00 -1.34 -21.53
CA LEU A 19 2.35 -1.68 -21.06
C LEU A 19 2.83 -3.08 -21.50
N GLY A 20 2.01 -3.87 -22.18
CA GLY A 20 2.33 -5.26 -22.52
C GLY A 20 2.56 -6.16 -21.30
N LEU A 21 1.83 -5.94 -20.22
CA LEU A 21 1.88 -6.72 -18.99
C LEU A 21 0.87 -7.88 -19.01
N LYS A 22 1.17 -8.93 -18.26
CA LYS A 22 0.19 -9.98 -17.97
C LYS A 22 -0.90 -9.40 -17.07
N TYR A 23 -2.13 -9.85 -17.28
CA TYR A 23 -3.29 -9.50 -16.48
C TYR A 23 -4.10 -10.73 -16.11
N ASN A 24 -4.55 -10.79 -14.86
CA ASN A 24 -5.52 -11.78 -14.42
C ASN A 24 -6.47 -11.12 -13.40
N PRO A 25 -7.79 -11.08 -13.66
CA PRO A 25 -8.74 -10.41 -12.78
C PRO A 25 -8.82 -11.04 -11.37
N ASN A 26 -8.36 -12.29 -11.22
CA ASN A 26 -8.32 -13.03 -9.95
C ASN A 26 -7.16 -12.62 -9.04
N TRP A 27 -6.20 -11.82 -9.51
CA TRP A 27 -5.14 -11.26 -8.65
C TRP A 27 -5.68 -10.16 -7.74
N PHE A 28 -6.74 -9.48 -8.16
CA PHE A 28 -7.27 -8.27 -7.53
C PHE A 28 -8.38 -8.63 -6.53
N ASN A 29 -7.94 -9.04 -5.34
CA ASN A 29 -8.81 -9.31 -4.19
C ASN A 29 -8.57 -8.25 -3.10
N PHE A 30 -9.60 -7.98 -2.31
CA PHE A 30 -9.48 -7.08 -1.18
C PHE A 30 -10.44 -7.45 -0.05
N ILE A 31 -10.12 -7.02 1.17
CA ILE A 31 -11.03 -7.07 2.31
C ILE A 31 -11.06 -5.74 3.04
N TRP A 32 -12.20 -5.46 3.64
CA TRP A 32 -12.33 -4.41 4.64
C TRP A 32 -11.72 -4.88 5.96
N ILE A 33 -11.00 -3.99 6.64
CA ILE A 33 -10.37 -4.22 7.93
C ILE A 33 -10.59 -3.02 8.84
N LYS A 34 -10.46 -3.22 10.15
CA LYS A 34 -10.55 -2.12 11.11
C LYS A 34 -9.31 -1.22 11.03
N LYS A 35 -9.43 0.04 11.45
CA LYS A 35 -8.30 0.99 11.44
C LYS A 35 -7.17 0.54 12.37
N GLU A 36 -7.52 -0.05 13.50
CA GLU A 36 -6.57 -0.65 14.44
C GLU A 36 -5.78 -1.79 13.78
N GLN A 37 -6.44 -2.61 12.96
CA GLN A 37 -5.81 -3.70 12.22
C GLN A 37 -4.81 -3.15 11.20
N GLU A 38 -5.19 -2.10 10.47
CA GLU A 38 -4.31 -1.44 9.48
C GLU A 38 -3.08 -0.84 10.18
N THR A 39 -3.30 -0.04 11.22
CA THR A 39 -2.22 0.66 11.92
C THR A 39 -1.26 -0.31 12.61
N LEU A 40 -1.77 -1.36 13.27
CA LEU A 40 -0.92 -2.35 13.93
C LEU A 40 -0.10 -3.17 12.92
N THR A 41 -0.67 -3.52 11.78
CA THR A 41 0.07 -4.26 10.74
C THR A 41 1.11 -3.39 10.05
N GLU A 42 0.81 -2.12 9.80
CA GLU A 42 1.79 -1.14 9.30
C GLU A 42 2.94 -0.97 10.31
N TYR A 43 2.62 -0.80 11.59
CA TYR A 43 3.58 -0.67 12.68
C TYR A 43 4.46 -1.92 12.87
N LEU A 44 3.94 -3.12 12.59
CA LEU A 44 4.65 -4.39 12.68
C LEU A 44 5.29 -4.85 11.35
N SER A 45 5.34 -3.96 10.35
CA SER A 45 5.99 -4.18 9.04
C SER A 45 7.35 -3.50 8.97
N ASP A 46 8.08 -3.64 7.86
CA ASP A 46 9.34 -2.91 7.61
C ASP A 46 9.15 -1.43 7.18
N CYS A 47 7.95 -0.85 7.41
CA CYS A 47 7.65 0.54 7.10
C CYS A 47 8.55 1.51 7.91
N LYS A 48 9.16 2.46 7.19
CA LYS A 48 10.03 3.53 7.75
C LYS A 48 9.24 4.82 7.98
N ASN A 49 8.08 4.71 8.63
CA ASN A 49 7.27 5.86 8.96
C ASN A 49 7.91 6.58 10.17
N PRO A 50 8.19 7.90 10.10
CA PRO A 50 8.80 8.65 11.19
C PRO A 50 8.03 8.54 12.51
N ILE A 51 6.70 8.40 12.47
CA ILE A 51 5.89 8.21 13.68
C ILE A 51 6.25 6.89 14.36
N TYR A 52 6.41 5.80 13.60
CA TYR A 52 6.73 4.49 14.15
C TYR A 52 8.20 4.40 14.59
N GLU A 53 9.10 5.07 13.89
CA GLU A 53 10.53 5.11 14.23
C GLU A 53 10.81 5.76 15.59
N ARG A 54 9.91 6.64 16.09
CA ARG A 54 9.96 7.16 17.48
C ARG A 54 9.88 6.07 18.54
N TYR A 55 9.32 4.91 18.21
CA TYR A 55 9.17 3.75 19.09
C TYR A 55 10.17 2.63 18.75
N GLY A 56 11.09 2.86 17.82
CA GLY A 56 12.12 1.89 17.44
C GLY A 56 12.47 1.98 15.96
N LYS A 57 13.77 2.00 15.63
CA LYS A 57 14.25 2.04 14.24
C LYS A 57 14.17 0.66 13.58
N THR A 58 14.22 -0.40 14.38
CA THR A 58 14.09 -1.78 13.93
C THR A 58 12.72 -2.35 14.29
N LEU A 59 12.28 -3.38 13.56
CA LEU A 59 11.07 -4.11 13.90
C LEU A 59 11.13 -4.71 15.33
N GLN A 60 12.30 -5.16 15.77
CA GLN A 60 12.45 -5.75 17.10
C GLN A 60 12.25 -4.72 18.22
N GLU A 61 12.81 -3.52 18.07
CA GLU A 61 12.58 -2.42 19.01
C GLU A 61 11.12 -2.01 19.04
N ARG A 62 10.48 -1.89 17.87
CA ARG A 62 9.05 -1.58 17.79
C ARG A 62 8.19 -2.61 18.50
N ILE A 63 8.46 -3.91 18.34
CA ILE A 63 7.74 -4.96 19.08
C ILE A 63 7.89 -4.77 20.60
N LYS A 64 9.10 -4.45 21.10
CA LYS A 64 9.33 -4.18 22.53
C LYS A 64 8.55 -2.96 23.03
N ASN A 65 8.41 -1.93 22.20
CA ASN A 65 7.72 -0.68 22.53
C ASN A 65 6.24 -0.66 22.11
N LEU A 66 5.69 -1.80 21.66
CA LEU A 66 4.35 -1.84 21.08
C LEU A 66 3.26 -1.36 22.04
N ASN A 67 3.33 -1.74 23.32
CA ASN A 67 2.38 -1.27 24.33
C ASN A 67 2.48 0.24 24.56
N LYS A 68 3.69 0.80 24.51
CA LYS A 68 3.90 2.24 24.63
C LYS A 68 3.29 2.98 23.44
N PHE A 69 3.46 2.44 22.22
CA PHE A 69 2.82 2.98 21.03
C PHE A 69 1.29 2.89 21.11
N TYR A 70 0.74 1.70 21.39
CA TYR A 70 -0.70 1.46 21.46
C TYR A 70 -1.44 2.42 22.40
N ASN A 71 -0.80 2.80 23.51
CA ASN A 71 -1.37 3.71 24.50
C ASN A 71 -1.04 5.20 24.25
N SER A 72 -0.39 5.55 23.13
CA SER A 72 0.06 6.92 22.87
C SER A 72 -0.92 7.75 22.03
N LEU A 73 -0.74 9.07 22.08
CA LEU A 73 -1.44 10.00 21.18
C LEU A 73 -1.06 9.78 19.71
N ASP A 74 0.15 9.28 19.42
CA ASP A 74 0.56 8.96 18.06
C ASP A 74 -0.30 7.82 17.49
N TYR A 75 -0.59 6.78 18.28
CA TYR A 75 -1.50 5.71 17.86
C TYR A 75 -2.92 6.24 17.65
N GLN A 76 -3.44 7.06 18.58
CA GLN A 76 -4.76 7.69 18.45
C GLN A 76 -4.86 8.58 17.21
N SER A 77 -3.77 9.22 16.81
CA SER A 77 -3.70 9.98 15.56
C SER A 77 -3.66 9.05 14.33
N CYS A 78 -2.89 7.95 14.39
CA CYS A 78 -2.79 7.00 13.30
C CYS A 78 -4.13 6.35 12.97
N ILE A 79 -4.87 5.89 13.98
CA ILE A 79 -6.17 5.23 13.79
C ILE A 79 -7.29 6.17 13.33
N LYS A 80 -7.03 7.48 13.15
CA LYS A 80 -7.98 8.38 12.48
C LYS A 80 -7.92 8.27 10.97
N ARG A 81 -6.75 7.88 10.44
CA ARG A 81 -6.48 7.79 9.00
C ARG A 81 -7.31 6.68 8.34
N TYR A 82 -7.57 6.87 7.05
CA TYR A 82 -8.06 5.83 6.17
C TYR A 82 -6.93 5.47 5.22
N GLY A 83 -6.77 4.18 4.98
CA GLY A 83 -5.61 3.68 4.27
C GLY A 83 -5.83 2.28 3.74
N GLY A 84 -4.80 1.79 3.08
CA GLY A 84 -4.73 0.44 2.60
C GLY A 84 -3.30 -0.05 2.52
N GLN A 85 -3.16 -1.35 2.31
CA GLN A 85 -1.88 -1.99 2.09
C GLN A 85 -2.07 -3.35 1.40
N VAL A 86 -1.09 -3.75 0.58
CA VAL A 86 -1.03 -5.11 0.06
C VAL A 86 -0.40 -6.07 1.07
N PHE A 87 -1.16 -7.08 1.47
CA PHE A 87 -0.67 -8.23 2.21
C PHE A 87 -0.36 -9.40 1.29
N ASN A 88 0.74 -10.10 1.56
CA ASN A 88 1.10 -11.34 0.89
C ASN A 88 1.46 -12.44 1.91
N LYS A 89 1.70 -13.66 1.43
CA LYS A 89 2.07 -14.81 2.29
C LYS A 89 3.30 -14.53 3.18
N LYS A 90 4.30 -13.81 2.67
CA LYS A 90 5.50 -13.43 3.46
C LYS A 90 5.13 -12.42 4.55
N SER A 91 4.30 -11.42 4.25
CA SER A 91 3.79 -10.46 5.24
C SER A 91 3.04 -11.16 6.38
N ILE A 92 2.18 -12.15 6.07
CA ILE A 92 1.51 -12.97 7.10
C ILE A 92 2.52 -13.75 7.94
N SER A 93 3.51 -14.37 7.31
CA SER A 93 4.53 -15.13 8.05
C SER A 93 5.32 -14.22 9.00
N LEU A 94 5.67 -13.01 8.54
CA LEU A 94 6.34 -12.01 9.37
C LEU A 94 5.45 -11.58 10.53
N LEU A 95 4.18 -11.24 10.27
CA LEU A 95 3.21 -10.85 11.29
C LEU A 95 3.06 -11.93 12.36
N LYS A 96 2.85 -13.19 11.96
CA LYS A 96 2.77 -14.33 12.90
C LYS A 96 4.03 -14.49 13.74
N LYS A 97 5.22 -14.27 13.15
CA LYS A 97 6.49 -14.31 13.89
C LYS A 97 6.57 -13.18 14.92
N SER A 98 6.12 -11.98 14.56
CA SER A 98 6.05 -10.83 15.46
C SER A 98 5.06 -11.08 16.60
N MET A 99 3.87 -11.62 16.31
CA MET A 99 2.82 -11.93 17.29
C MET A 99 3.29 -12.85 18.42
N LYS A 100 4.17 -13.82 18.13
CA LYS A 100 4.77 -14.69 19.17
C LYS A 100 5.53 -13.95 20.27
N LYS A 101 5.91 -12.69 20.03
CA LYS A 101 6.66 -11.84 20.97
C LYS A 101 5.78 -10.79 21.65
N ILE A 102 4.51 -10.67 21.27
CA ILE A 102 3.58 -9.69 21.83
C ILE A 102 2.92 -10.32 23.05
N THR A 103 2.96 -9.64 24.19
CA THR A 103 2.34 -10.10 25.44
C THR A 103 0.94 -9.53 25.66
N ASN A 104 0.61 -8.42 25.00
CA ASN A 104 -0.68 -7.76 25.16
C ASN A 104 -1.80 -8.54 24.46
N LYS A 105 -2.73 -9.07 25.27
CA LYS A 105 -3.84 -9.92 24.82
C LYS A 105 -4.84 -9.17 23.92
N GLU A 106 -5.05 -7.89 24.15
CA GLU A 106 -5.97 -7.08 23.35
C GLU A 106 -5.44 -6.92 21.92
N ILE A 107 -4.15 -6.56 21.80
CA ILE A 107 -3.47 -6.43 20.51
C ILE A 107 -3.44 -7.76 19.77
N LEU A 108 -3.12 -8.86 20.47
CA LEU A 108 -3.14 -10.20 19.89
C LEU A 108 -4.51 -10.55 19.32
N LYS A 109 -5.58 -10.29 20.06
CA LYS A 109 -6.96 -10.53 19.61
C LYS A 109 -7.27 -9.77 18.31
N ILE A 110 -6.90 -8.48 18.22
CA ILE A 110 -7.12 -7.66 17.03
C ILE A 110 -6.40 -8.25 15.80
N LEU A 111 -5.16 -8.72 15.98
CA LEU A 111 -4.34 -9.30 14.92
C LEU A 111 -4.80 -10.71 14.52
N ASP A 112 -5.20 -11.54 15.48
CA ASP A 112 -5.75 -12.88 15.23
C ASP A 112 -7.07 -12.78 14.45
N ASP A 113 -7.96 -11.87 14.84
CA ASP A 113 -9.21 -11.60 14.12
C ASP A 113 -8.95 -11.22 12.65
N LEU A 114 -7.91 -10.42 12.38
CA LEU A 114 -7.49 -10.09 11.01
C LEU A 114 -7.06 -11.35 10.24
N LEU A 115 -6.19 -12.18 10.83
CA LEU A 115 -5.68 -13.38 10.18
C LEU A 115 -6.81 -14.39 9.87
N ILE A 116 -7.78 -14.52 10.77
CA ILE A 116 -8.98 -15.34 10.56
C ILE A 116 -9.79 -14.80 9.38
N ARG A 117 -10.03 -13.48 9.33
CA ARG A 117 -10.76 -12.83 8.22
C ARG A 117 -10.08 -13.06 6.87
N ILE A 118 -8.76 -12.87 6.80
CA ILE A 118 -7.98 -13.11 5.57
C ILE A 118 -8.12 -14.58 5.12
N LYS A 119 -7.92 -15.53 6.05
CA LYS A 119 -8.01 -16.97 5.75
C LYS A 119 -9.40 -17.37 5.25
N LYS A 120 -10.47 -16.83 5.85
CA LYS A 120 -11.86 -17.10 5.46
C LYS A 120 -12.18 -16.52 4.09
N HIS A 121 -11.68 -15.32 3.79
CA HIS A 121 -12.00 -14.63 2.54
C HIS A 121 -11.35 -15.28 1.31
N ASN A 122 -10.07 -15.66 1.41
CA ASN A 122 -9.38 -16.31 0.31
C ASN A 122 -8.30 -17.26 0.82
N PRO A 123 -8.57 -18.57 0.99
CA PRO A 123 -7.62 -19.52 1.56
C PRO A 123 -6.38 -19.78 0.67
N ARG A 124 -6.45 -19.42 -0.63
CA ARG A 124 -5.38 -19.64 -1.61
C ARG A 124 -4.72 -18.34 -2.09
N PHE A 125 -5.01 -17.21 -1.44
CA PHE A 125 -4.54 -15.90 -1.90
C PHE A 125 -3.01 -15.84 -1.96
N ASN A 126 -2.47 -15.24 -3.02
CA ASN A 126 -1.05 -14.87 -3.08
C ASN A 126 -0.83 -13.45 -2.54
N LYS A 127 -1.71 -12.53 -2.95
CA LYS A 127 -1.78 -11.14 -2.48
C LYS A 127 -3.23 -10.74 -2.22
N ILE A 128 -3.45 -9.83 -1.27
CA ILE A 128 -4.75 -9.27 -0.93
C ILE A 128 -4.55 -7.82 -0.51
N ALA A 129 -5.38 -6.91 -1.03
CA ALA A 129 -5.42 -5.53 -0.54
C ALA A 129 -6.26 -5.48 0.75
N LEU A 130 -5.72 -4.85 1.79
CA LEU A 130 -6.45 -4.55 3.02
C LEU A 130 -6.88 -3.09 2.95
N LEU A 131 -8.16 -2.80 3.18
CA LEU A 131 -8.68 -1.43 3.19
C LEU A 131 -9.38 -1.13 4.50
N THR A 132 -9.17 0.04 5.08
CA THR A 132 -9.86 0.46 6.30
C THR A 132 -11.36 0.63 6.06
N GLU A 133 -12.19 0.05 6.94
CA GLU A 133 -13.64 0.19 6.90
C GLU A 133 -14.09 1.60 7.30
N THR A 134 -15.16 2.08 6.66
CA THR A 134 -15.84 3.32 7.02
C THR A 134 -17.33 3.22 6.71
N LYS A 135 -18.13 4.02 7.43
CA LYS A 135 -19.57 4.21 7.17
C LYS A 135 -19.86 5.45 6.32
N ARG A 136 -18.87 6.33 6.09
CA ARG A 136 -19.06 7.58 5.36
C ARG A 136 -18.87 7.40 3.86
N GLU A 137 -19.83 7.89 3.07
CA GLU A 137 -19.85 7.65 1.62
C GLU A 137 -18.73 8.38 0.85
N ASP A 138 -18.38 9.60 1.28
CA ASP A 138 -17.28 10.39 0.73
C ASP A 138 -15.93 9.69 0.95
N GLU A 139 -15.72 9.14 2.14
CA GLU A 139 -14.52 8.35 2.45
C GLU A 139 -14.50 7.02 1.68
N LEU A 140 -15.64 6.35 1.51
CA LEU A 140 -15.72 5.16 0.65
C LEU A 140 -15.30 5.47 -0.79
N LYS A 141 -15.70 6.62 -1.36
CA LYS A 141 -15.27 7.02 -2.71
C LYS A 141 -13.75 7.14 -2.78
N ILE A 142 -13.11 7.76 -1.80
CA ILE A 142 -11.64 7.88 -1.70
C ILE A 142 -11.00 6.48 -1.58
N LEU A 143 -11.52 5.63 -0.70
CA LEU A 143 -10.99 4.28 -0.47
C LEU A 143 -11.05 3.41 -1.72
N TYR A 144 -12.12 3.49 -2.52
CA TYR A 144 -12.18 2.76 -3.79
C TYR A 144 -11.27 3.38 -4.85
N TYR A 145 -11.50 4.65 -5.21
CA TYR A 145 -10.89 5.22 -6.42
C TYR A 145 -9.42 5.57 -6.25
N ARG A 146 -8.97 5.85 -5.03
CA ARG A 146 -7.57 6.15 -4.75
C ARG A 146 -6.90 4.95 -4.12
N VAL A 147 -7.33 4.55 -2.92
CA VAL A 147 -6.59 3.54 -2.13
C VAL A 147 -6.62 2.16 -2.79
N LEU A 148 -7.80 1.61 -3.14
CA LEU A 148 -7.87 0.27 -3.73
C LEU A 148 -7.13 0.21 -5.07
N ARG A 149 -7.31 1.23 -5.91
CA ARG A 149 -6.63 1.33 -7.20
C ARG A 149 -5.12 1.37 -7.00
N HIS A 150 -4.61 2.20 -6.10
CA HIS A 150 -3.21 2.26 -5.72
C HIS A 150 -2.65 0.88 -5.32
N GLU A 151 -3.31 0.20 -4.37
CA GLU A 151 -2.89 -1.14 -3.92
C GLU A 151 -2.95 -2.18 -5.05
N TRP A 152 -3.93 -2.09 -5.95
CA TRP A 152 -4.03 -3.03 -7.06
C TRP A 152 -3.01 -2.76 -8.18
N ILE A 153 -2.56 -1.51 -8.37
CA ILE A 153 -1.40 -1.23 -9.23
C ILE A 153 -0.15 -1.91 -8.64
N HIS A 154 0.09 -1.83 -7.34
CA HIS A 154 1.18 -2.59 -6.68
C HIS A 154 1.09 -4.09 -7.00
N ILE A 155 -0.11 -4.68 -6.90
CA ILE A 155 -0.32 -6.10 -7.25
C ILE A 155 0.02 -6.37 -8.72
N LEU A 156 -0.49 -5.56 -9.66
CA LEU A 156 -0.23 -5.71 -11.09
C LEU A 156 1.27 -5.69 -11.40
N LEU A 157 2.01 -4.73 -10.82
CA LEU A 157 3.45 -4.60 -11.00
C LEU A 157 4.22 -5.78 -10.41
N ASP A 158 3.90 -6.18 -9.17
CA ASP A 158 4.57 -7.31 -8.52
C ASP A 158 4.34 -8.65 -9.25
N GLU A 159 3.12 -8.93 -9.73
CA GLU A 159 2.83 -10.15 -10.52
C GLU A 159 3.61 -10.17 -11.85
N ASN A 160 3.94 -8.99 -12.38
CA ASN A 160 4.78 -8.82 -13.56
C ASN A 160 6.28 -8.67 -13.23
N LYS A 161 6.68 -8.93 -11.98
CA LYS A 161 8.06 -8.85 -11.48
C LYS A 161 8.69 -7.46 -11.63
N ILE A 162 7.88 -6.41 -11.58
CA ILE A 162 8.31 -5.01 -11.64
C ILE A 162 8.40 -4.50 -10.20
N ARG A 163 9.59 -4.64 -9.61
CA ARG A 163 9.84 -4.22 -8.23
C ARG A 163 11.27 -3.74 -8.05
N PHE A 164 11.40 -2.50 -7.61
CA PHE A 164 12.66 -1.90 -7.19
C PHE A 164 13.03 -2.34 -5.78
N LYS A 165 14.33 -2.46 -5.48
CA LYS A 165 14.83 -2.71 -4.12
C LYS A 165 14.45 -1.57 -3.16
N ASN A 166 14.45 -0.34 -3.65
CA ASN A 166 14.06 0.84 -2.89
C ASN A 166 12.54 1.07 -2.98
N TRP A 167 11.86 0.95 -1.84
CA TRP A 167 10.40 1.09 -1.76
C TRP A 167 9.88 2.43 -2.28
N ARG A 168 10.64 3.52 -2.16
CA ARG A 168 10.25 4.84 -2.68
C ARG A 168 10.07 4.86 -4.20
N TYR A 169 10.85 4.05 -4.92
CA TYR A 169 10.65 3.89 -6.37
C TYR A 169 9.40 3.08 -6.68
N ASN A 170 9.03 2.10 -5.85
CA ASN A 170 7.78 1.35 -6.05
C ASN A 170 6.58 2.28 -5.84
N GLU A 171 6.52 3.00 -4.71
CA GLU A 171 5.44 3.96 -4.43
C GLU A 171 5.36 5.08 -5.48
N GLY A 172 6.51 5.66 -5.84
CA GLY A 172 6.56 6.70 -6.87
C GLY A 172 6.09 6.22 -8.25
N LEU A 173 6.38 4.96 -8.61
CA LEU A 173 5.89 4.39 -9.87
C LEU A 173 4.38 4.19 -9.84
N VAL A 174 3.82 3.75 -8.70
CA VAL A 174 2.37 3.63 -8.53
C VAL A 174 1.69 4.99 -8.63
N ILE A 175 2.18 6.01 -7.92
CA ILE A 175 1.65 7.38 -7.98
C ILE A 175 1.70 7.92 -9.42
N TYR A 176 2.79 7.65 -10.15
CA TYR A 176 2.89 8.00 -11.57
C TYR A 176 1.79 7.33 -12.41
N PHE A 177 1.54 6.03 -12.21
CA PHE A 177 0.47 5.33 -12.94
C PHE A 177 -0.94 5.77 -12.54
N GLU A 178 -1.18 6.13 -11.29
CA GLU A 178 -2.44 6.75 -10.87
C GLU A 178 -2.67 8.05 -11.62
N ALA A 179 -1.66 8.93 -11.66
CA ALA A 179 -1.75 10.20 -12.38
C ALA A 179 -1.89 10.01 -13.90
N TYR A 180 -1.30 8.95 -14.46
CA TYR A 180 -1.50 8.56 -15.86
C TYR A 180 -2.93 8.14 -16.15
N LEU A 181 -3.49 7.21 -15.35
CA LEU A 181 -4.88 6.77 -15.48
C LEU A 181 -5.88 7.92 -15.33
N ASP A 182 -5.59 8.88 -14.45
CA ASP A 182 -6.42 10.07 -14.24
C ASP A 182 -6.20 11.16 -15.31
N ASN A 183 -5.28 10.98 -16.27
CA ASN A 183 -4.88 11.98 -17.27
C ASN A 183 -4.43 13.32 -16.65
N ILE A 184 -3.71 13.26 -15.52
CA ILE A 184 -3.23 14.43 -14.77
C ILE A 184 -1.72 14.43 -14.55
N LEU A 185 -0.94 13.73 -15.38
CA LEU A 185 0.53 13.69 -15.28
C LEU A 185 1.18 15.07 -15.22
N SER A 186 0.64 16.05 -15.95
CA SER A 186 1.10 17.45 -15.94
C SER A 186 0.99 18.12 -14.56
N ARG A 187 0.16 17.59 -13.66
CA ARG A 187 0.00 18.10 -12.29
C ARG A 187 1.10 17.60 -11.35
N LEU A 188 1.81 16.52 -11.69
CA LEU A 188 2.89 15.99 -10.84
C LEU A 188 4.03 17.00 -10.67
N GLU A 189 4.32 17.81 -11.70
CA GLU A 189 5.43 18.77 -11.65
C GLU A 189 5.08 20.09 -10.95
N LYS A 190 3.82 20.26 -10.52
CA LYS A 190 3.41 21.43 -9.75
C LYS A 190 3.95 21.33 -8.32
N PRO A 191 4.37 22.46 -7.71
CA PRO A 191 4.81 22.47 -6.33
C PRO A 191 3.73 21.87 -5.41
N LEU A 192 4.12 20.90 -4.57
CA LEU A 192 3.26 20.38 -3.52
C LEU A 192 2.94 21.51 -2.54
N LYS A 193 1.67 21.66 -2.15
CA LYS A 193 1.31 22.50 -1.00
C LYS A 193 1.91 21.85 0.26
N ARG A 194 2.49 22.67 1.14
CA ARG A 194 3.37 22.29 2.29
C ARG A 194 2.80 21.29 3.32
N GLU A 195 1.56 20.85 3.19
CA GLU A 195 0.84 20.09 4.25
C GLU A 195 0.95 18.56 4.12
N GLU A 196 1.75 18.03 3.19
CA GLU A 196 1.89 16.59 3.02
C GLU A 196 3.02 16.01 3.88
N CYS A 197 2.74 14.91 4.58
CA CYS A 197 3.70 14.13 5.36
C CYS A 197 5.01 13.91 4.57
N SER A 198 6.17 14.04 5.23
CA SER A 198 7.49 13.85 4.60
C SER A 198 7.66 12.50 3.89
N PHE A 199 6.94 11.47 4.34
CA PHE A 199 6.83 10.16 3.69
C PHE A 199 6.23 10.26 2.27
N ASN A 200 5.18 11.07 2.10
CA ASN A 200 4.52 11.30 0.81
C ASN A 200 5.37 12.15 -0.13
N ILE A 201 6.14 13.11 0.41
CA ILE A 201 7.01 13.99 -0.39
C ILE A 201 8.06 13.17 -1.15
N GLU A 202 8.72 12.21 -0.52
CA GLU A 202 9.76 11.41 -1.18
C GLU A 202 9.20 10.48 -2.25
N CYS A 203 8.02 9.89 -2.02
CA CYS A 203 7.33 9.07 -3.03
C CYS A 203 6.88 9.93 -4.22
N PHE A 204 6.36 11.13 -3.95
CA PHE A 204 5.97 12.09 -4.97
C PHE A 204 7.17 12.58 -5.80
N LYS A 205 8.32 12.88 -5.17
CA LYS A 205 9.56 13.17 -5.88
C LYS A 205 9.94 12.04 -6.85
N LYS A 206 9.72 10.78 -6.46
CA LYS A 206 9.93 9.63 -7.36
C LYS A 206 8.89 9.57 -8.48
N ALA A 207 7.63 9.92 -8.23
CA ALA A 207 6.62 10.04 -9.28
C ALA A 207 6.99 11.12 -10.32
N VAL A 208 7.45 12.29 -9.87
CA VAL A 208 7.96 13.36 -10.75
C VAL A 208 9.16 12.88 -11.57
N TYR A 209 10.09 12.15 -10.92
CA TYR A 209 11.19 11.54 -11.63
C TYR A 209 10.71 10.58 -12.73
N PHE A 210 9.73 9.71 -12.45
CA PHE A 210 9.14 8.83 -13.46
C PHE A 210 8.44 9.60 -14.57
N LYS A 211 7.75 10.70 -14.26
CA LYS A 211 7.17 11.58 -15.30
C LYS A 211 8.24 12.15 -16.22
N ARG A 212 9.34 12.68 -15.69
CA ARG A 212 10.45 13.18 -16.51
C ARG A 212 11.14 12.09 -17.30
N PHE A 213 11.29 10.92 -16.70
CA PHE A 213 11.92 9.78 -17.36
C PHE A 213 11.01 9.21 -18.45
N LEU A 214 9.81 8.74 -18.11
CA LEU A 214 8.90 8.03 -19.02
C LEU A 214 8.08 8.94 -19.93
N GLY A 215 7.85 10.20 -19.57
CA GLY A 215 6.97 11.10 -20.30
C GLY A 215 5.48 10.81 -20.07
N ASP A 216 4.65 11.14 -21.07
CA ASP A 216 3.18 10.89 -21.06
C ASP A 216 2.79 9.52 -21.61
N LYS A 217 3.75 8.75 -22.13
CA LYS A 217 3.53 7.41 -22.68
C LYS A 217 4.48 6.45 -21.97
N PRO A 218 4.01 5.72 -20.94
CA PRO A 218 4.88 4.84 -20.21
C PRO A 218 5.31 3.64 -21.03
N GLU A 219 6.59 3.26 -20.90
CA GLU A 219 7.16 2.13 -21.62
C GLU A 219 7.80 1.15 -20.65
N ILE A 220 7.36 -0.11 -20.70
CA ILE A 220 7.82 -1.13 -19.77
C ILE A 220 9.32 -1.45 -19.93
N SER A 221 9.84 -1.37 -21.16
CA SER A 221 11.25 -1.60 -21.48
C SER A 221 12.14 -0.61 -20.73
N ARG A 222 11.74 0.67 -20.69
CA ARG A 222 12.45 1.75 -19.99
C ARG A 222 12.41 1.55 -18.48
N ILE A 223 11.27 1.17 -17.91
CA ILE A 223 11.14 0.85 -16.48
C ILE A 223 12.08 -0.30 -16.10
N ARG A 224 12.05 -1.41 -16.87
CA ARG A 224 12.94 -2.56 -16.63
C ARG A 224 14.42 -2.19 -16.80
N GLY A 225 14.75 -1.35 -17.77
CA GLY A 225 16.10 -0.82 -17.95
C GLY A 225 16.56 -0.01 -16.75
N LEU A 226 15.70 0.85 -16.20
CA LEU A 226 16.00 1.58 -14.97
C LEU A 226 16.18 0.65 -13.77
N MET A 227 15.30 -0.35 -13.61
CA MET A 227 15.41 -1.34 -12.51
C MET A 227 16.78 -2.01 -12.48
N ARG A 228 17.37 -2.35 -13.63
CA ARG A 228 18.72 -2.95 -13.70
C ARG A 228 19.84 -1.99 -13.27
N LYS A 229 19.64 -0.67 -13.40
CA LYS A 229 20.62 0.35 -13.05
C LYS A 229 20.59 0.73 -11.57
N VAL A 230 19.41 0.64 -10.94
CA VAL A 230 19.19 1.13 -9.57
C VAL A 230 19.02 0.02 -8.53
N ASN A 231 18.86 -1.24 -8.97
CA ASN A 231 18.89 -2.43 -8.10
C ASN A 231 20.30 -2.98 -8.02
#